data_AF-A0A820NX58-F1
#
_entry.id   AF-A0A820NX58-F1
#
_cell.length_a   1.000
_cell.length_b   1.000
_cell.length_c   1.000
_cell.angle_alpha   90.00
_cell.angle_beta   90.00
_cell.angle_gamma   90.00
#
_symmetry.space_group_name_H-M   'P 1'
#
loop_
_entity.id
_entity.type
_entity.pdbx_description
1 polymer ?
#
loop_
_entity_poly.entity_id
_entity_poly.type
_entity_poly.pdbx_seq_one_letter_code
_entity_poly.pdbx_strand_id
1 'polypeptide(L)'
;MVKRYLPQSLIDYPQETTRTASDIVLTRTRVPCLQCSRHSHQILTDFRSFYYDTALSSTIPRFMTLLEFADPCKILFDSDIPYTPLPVAINVTEKLDSL
;
A
#
# COMPACT_ATOMS: atom_id res chain seq x y z
N MET A 1 17.09 -14.84 4.79
CA MET A 1 16.59 -15.71 5.88
C MET A 1 15.57 -14.92 6.69
N VAL A 2 14.28 -15.07 6.35
CA VAL A 2 13.17 -14.43 7.06
C VAL A 2 13.00 -15.14 8.43
N LYS A 3 12.76 -14.38 9.50
CA LYS A 3 12.62 -14.92 10.87
C LYS A 3 11.47 -15.95 10.91
N ARG A 4 11.72 -17.15 11.44
CA ARG A 4 10.75 -18.28 11.56
C ARG A 4 9.45 -17.97 12.33
N TYR A 5 9.34 -16.81 12.98
CA TYR A 5 8.20 -16.46 13.84
C TYR A 5 7.13 -15.61 13.16
N LEU A 6 7.39 -15.11 11.94
CA LEU A 6 6.40 -14.34 11.18
C LEU A 6 5.96 -15.14 9.95
N PRO A 7 4.66 -15.14 9.62
CA PRO A 7 4.21 -15.76 8.38
C PRO A 7 4.87 -15.07 7.19
N GLN A 8 5.36 -15.87 6.25
CA GLN A 8 6.13 -15.40 5.11
C GLN A 8 5.36 -14.35 4.29
N SER A 9 4.04 -14.50 4.17
CA SER A 9 3.15 -13.55 3.49
C SER A 9 3.19 -12.14 4.07
N LEU A 10 3.44 -11.97 5.38
CA LEU A 10 3.50 -10.65 6.01
C LEU A 10 4.72 -9.83 5.53
N ILE A 11 5.75 -10.51 5.04
CA ILE A 11 6.95 -9.87 4.49
C ILE A 11 6.86 -9.82 2.97
N ASP A 12 6.51 -10.93 2.34
CA ASP A 12 6.61 -11.06 0.88
C ASP A 12 5.52 -10.28 0.16
N TYR A 13 4.27 -10.29 0.64
CA TYR A 13 3.18 -9.64 -0.10
C TYR A 13 3.38 -8.13 -0.22
N PRO A 14 3.65 -7.37 0.87
CA PRO A 14 3.92 -5.94 0.74
C PRO A 14 5.17 -5.63 -0.10
N GLN A 15 6.19 -6.48 -0.03
CA GLN A 15 7.42 -6.34 -0.82
C GLN A 15 7.15 -6.54 -2.32
N GLU A 16 6.43 -7.60 -2.71
CA GLU A 16 6.09 -7.87 -4.11
C GLU A 16 5.14 -6.81 -4.68
N THR A 17 4.18 -6.29 -3.89
CA THR A 17 3.35 -5.15 -4.29
C THR A 17 4.21 -3.92 -4.55
N THR A 18 5.17 -3.61 -3.65
CA THR A 18 6.08 -2.47 -3.82
C THR A 18 6.98 -2.64 -5.04
N ARG A 19 7.47 -3.86 -5.30
CA ARG A 19 8.27 -4.20 -6.47
C ARG A 19 7.47 -3.98 -7.76
N THR A 20 6.23 -4.47 -7.80
CA THR A 20 5.34 -4.32 -8.96
C THR A 20 4.96 -2.86 -9.18
N ALA A 21 4.62 -2.12 -8.13
CA ALA A 21 4.30 -0.69 -8.23
C ALA A 21 5.50 0.11 -8.73
N SER A 22 6.70 -0.20 -8.22
CA SER A 22 7.94 0.41 -8.68
C SER A 22 8.23 0.10 -10.13
N ASP A 23 8.03 -1.15 -10.57
CA ASP A 23 8.17 -1.52 -11.99
C ASP A 23 7.18 -0.76 -12.88
N ILE A 24 5.91 -0.66 -12.49
CA ILE A 24 4.91 0.15 -13.23
C ILE A 24 5.35 1.61 -13.35
N VAL A 25 5.77 2.21 -12.24
CA VAL A 25 6.20 3.61 -12.20
C VAL A 25 7.45 3.79 -13.04
N LEU A 26 8.48 2.96 -12.86
CA LEU A 26 9.79 3.14 -13.47
C LEU A 26 9.81 2.72 -14.96
N THR A 27 9.13 1.64 -15.31
CA THR A 27 9.13 0.99 -16.64
C THR A 27 8.01 1.50 -17.57
N ARG A 28 7.13 2.40 -17.07
CA ARG A 28 6.24 3.30 -17.84
C ARG A 28 5.08 2.66 -18.63
N THR A 29 4.11 2.07 -17.95
CA THR A 29 2.82 1.72 -18.60
C THR A 29 1.80 2.87 -18.66
N ARG A 30 2.09 4.06 -18.11
CA ARG A 30 1.11 5.18 -18.00
C ARG A 30 1.41 6.48 -18.76
N VAL A 31 2.51 6.62 -19.49
CA VAL A 31 2.83 7.89 -20.19
C VAL A 31 3.05 7.64 -21.70
N PRO A 32 2.35 8.36 -22.61
CA PRO A 32 2.52 8.21 -24.05
C PRO A 32 3.95 8.52 -24.57
N CYS A 33 4.75 9.23 -23.77
CA CYS A 33 6.10 9.65 -24.11
C CYS A 33 7.16 8.71 -23.51
N LEU A 34 7.70 7.80 -24.31
CA LEU A 34 8.80 6.89 -23.94
C LEU A 34 10.13 7.61 -23.64
N GLN A 35 10.28 8.90 -23.97
CA GLN A 35 11.58 9.61 -23.94
C GLN A 35 11.63 10.96 -23.21
N CYS A 36 10.59 11.32 -22.46
CA CYS A 36 10.61 12.57 -21.70
C CYS A 36 11.52 12.43 -20.47
N SER A 37 12.42 13.39 -20.24
CA SER A 37 13.24 13.47 -19.02
C SER A 37 12.34 13.48 -17.79
N ARG A 38 12.60 12.58 -16.84
CA ARG A 38 11.82 12.49 -15.60
C ARG A 38 12.52 13.28 -14.51
N HIS A 39 11.79 14.22 -13.93
CA HIS A 39 12.22 14.85 -12.69
C HIS A 39 11.83 13.98 -11.50
N SER A 40 12.64 13.99 -10.44
CA SER A 40 12.43 13.20 -9.23
C SER A 40 11.03 13.39 -8.62
N HIS A 41 10.46 14.60 -8.69
CA HIS A 41 9.11 14.88 -8.18
C HIS A 41 8.00 14.12 -8.92
N GLN A 42 8.17 13.82 -10.21
CA GLN A 42 7.17 13.11 -11.02
C GLN A 42 7.00 11.66 -10.55
N ILE A 43 8.05 11.06 -10.01
CA ILE A 43 8.02 9.67 -9.49
C ILE A 43 7.05 9.58 -8.31
N LEU A 44 7.12 10.53 -7.36
CA LEU A 44 6.20 10.55 -6.22
C LEU A 44 4.76 10.86 -6.66
N THR A 45 4.57 11.73 -7.65
CA THR A 45 3.25 11.96 -8.25
C THR A 45 2.68 10.69 -8.88
N ASP A 46 3.50 9.91 -9.59
CA ASP A 46 3.10 8.64 -10.17
C ASP A 46 2.68 7.64 -9.08
N PHE A 47 3.42 7.53 -7.98
CA PHE A 47 3.01 6.70 -6.84
C PHE A 47 1.70 7.19 -6.20
N ARG A 48 1.49 8.51 -6.05
CA ARG A 48 0.23 9.09 -5.56
C ARG A 48 -0.97 8.85 -6.49
N SER A 49 -0.72 8.40 -7.71
CA SER A 49 -1.79 8.13 -8.68
C SER A 49 -2.52 6.79 -8.43
N PHE A 50 -1.94 5.89 -7.64
CA PHE A 50 -2.56 4.61 -7.27
C PHE A 50 -3.70 4.77 -6.26
N TYR A 51 -4.54 3.74 -6.20
CA TYR A 51 -5.43 3.52 -5.06
C TYR A 51 -4.68 2.72 -4.01
N TYR A 52 -4.95 3.04 -2.74
CA TYR A 52 -4.38 2.38 -1.57
C TYR A 52 -5.48 1.76 -0.74
N ASP A 53 -5.20 0.65 -0.08
CA ASP A 53 -6.14 -0.02 0.82
C ASP A 53 -5.68 0.09 2.29
N THR A 54 -6.56 -0.29 3.22
CA THR A 54 -6.27 -0.29 4.66
C THR A 54 -5.86 -1.66 5.22
N ALA A 55 -5.63 -2.68 4.39
CA ALA A 55 -5.38 -4.05 4.84
C ALA A 55 -4.19 -4.08 5.81
N LEU A 56 -4.45 -4.59 7.02
CA LEU A 56 -3.48 -4.67 8.14
C LEU A 56 -2.81 -3.33 8.52
N SER A 57 -3.35 -2.20 8.05
CA SER A 57 -2.78 -0.85 8.19
C SER A 57 -3.48 0.04 9.23
N SER A 58 -4.11 -0.58 10.23
CA SER A 58 -4.97 0.08 11.24
C SER A 58 -4.27 0.72 12.44
N THR A 59 -2.92 0.76 12.49
CA THR A 59 -2.24 1.49 13.56
C THR A 59 -2.17 2.97 13.23
N ILE A 60 -2.37 3.84 14.23
CA ILE A 60 -2.28 5.31 14.10
C ILE A 60 -1.11 5.76 13.21
N PRO A 61 0.16 5.37 13.46
CA PRO A 61 1.27 5.85 12.65
C PRO A 61 1.17 5.41 11.18
N ARG A 62 0.67 4.19 10.90
CA ARG A 62 0.57 3.67 9.53
C ARG A 62 -0.54 4.37 8.75
N PHE A 63 -1.69 4.54 9.40
CA PHE A 63 -2.81 5.24 8.80
C PHE A 63 -2.52 6.72 8.57
N MET A 64 -1.89 7.41 9.53
CA MET A 64 -1.47 8.81 9.37
C MET A 64 -0.45 8.98 8.23
N THR A 65 0.53 8.07 8.11
CA THR A 65 1.46 8.12 6.97
C THR A 65 0.76 7.91 5.63
N LEU A 66 -0.32 7.11 5.60
CA LEU A 66 -1.11 6.90 4.39
C LEU A 66 -1.90 8.16 4.01
N LEU A 67 -2.52 8.83 4.99
CA LEU A 67 -3.26 10.09 4.79
C LEU A 67 -2.36 11.26 4.36
N GLU A 68 -1.12 11.33 4.88
CA GLU A 68 -0.17 12.36 4.48
C GLU A 68 0.36 12.14 3.05
N PHE A 69 0.48 10.89 2.64
CA PHE A 69 1.07 10.54 1.36
C PHE A 69 0.06 10.48 0.21
N ALA A 70 -1.03 9.72 0.40
CA ALA A 70 -2.01 9.42 -0.63
C ALA A 70 -3.13 10.47 -0.72
N ASP A 71 -3.80 10.52 -1.86
CA ASP A 71 -5.05 11.27 -1.99
C ASP A 71 -6.13 10.57 -1.14
N PRO A 72 -6.77 11.24 -0.16
CA PRO A 72 -7.81 10.63 0.68
C PRO A 72 -8.98 10.05 -0.12
N CYS A 73 -9.27 10.58 -1.31
CA CYS A 73 -10.31 10.05 -2.22
C CYS A 73 -9.89 8.74 -2.91
N LYS A 74 -8.66 8.27 -2.73
CA LYS A 74 -8.10 7.05 -3.31
C LYS A 74 -7.69 6.03 -2.26
N ILE A 75 -8.16 6.19 -1.02
CA ILE A 75 -7.99 5.21 0.05
C ILE A 75 -9.28 4.39 0.16
N LEU A 76 -9.15 3.07 0.08
CA LEU A 76 -10.26 2.12 0.16
C LEU A 76 -10.13 1.28 1.43
N PHE A 77 -11.26 0.96 2.06
CA PHE A 77 -11.26 0.00 3.15
C PHE A 77 -11.02 -1.41 2.60
N ASP A 78 -10.09 -2.13 3.23
CA ASP A 78 -9.90 -3.57 3.02
C ASP A 78 -9.64 -4.30 4.34
N SER A 79 -10.28 -5.46 4.47
CA SER A 79 -10.27 -6.33 5.65
C SER A 79 -9.33 -7.53 5.50
N ASP A 80 -8.93 -7.87 4.27
CA ASP A 80 -8.10 -9.03 3.95
C ASP A 80 -8.73 -10.40 4.34
N ILE A 81 -10.05 -10.49 4.46
CA ILE A 81 -10.78 -11.76 4.65
C ILE A 81 -10.81 -12.53 3.32
N PRO A 82 -10.52 -13.86 3.29
CA PRO A 82 -10.37 -14.79 4.42
C PRO A 82 -8.93 -15.08 4.87
N TYR A 83 -7.93 -14.38 4.33
CA TYR A 83 -6.52 -14.63 4.62
C TYR A 83 -6.12 -14.11 6.01
N THR A 84 -6.69 -12.99 6.43
CA THR A 84 -6.68 -12.54 7.81
C THR A 84 -7.81 -13.23 8.61
N PRO A 85 -7.49 -13.93 9.71
CA PRO A 85 -8.51 -14.56 10.55
C PRO A 85 -9.55 -13.56 11.06
N LEU A 86 -10.82 -13.97 11.11
CA LEU A 86 -11.94 -13.10 11.46
C LEU A 86 -11.73 -12.29 12.77
N PRO A 87 -11.20 -12.85 13.88
CA PRO A 87 -10.96 -12.06 15.09
C PRO A 87 -9.93 -10.94 14.90
N VAL A 88 -8.94 -11.16 14.02
CA VAL A 88 -7.92 -10.16 13.70
C VAL A 88 -8.51 -9.08 12.81
N ALA A 89 -9.29 -9.47 11.79
CA ALA A 89 -9.97 -8.53 10.90
C ALA A 89 -10.91 -7.60 11.69
N ILE A 90 -11.73 -8.15 12.59
CA ILE A 90 -12.61 -7.36 13.46
C ILE A 90 -11.80 -6.36 14.30
N ASN A 91 -10.76 -6.80 15.00
CA ASN A 91 -9.92 -5.91 15.81
C ASN A 91 -9.18 -4.85 14.97
N VAL A 92 -8.83 -5.15 13.72
CA VAL A 92 -8.22 -4.18 12.79
C VAL A 92 -9.26 -3.14 12.35
N THR A 93 -10.49 -3.58 12.06
CA THR A 93 -11.61 -2.69 11.70
C THR A 93 -12.02 -1.79 12.87
N GLU A 94 -12.22 -2.34 14.07
CA GLU A 94 -12.54 -1.57 15.28
C GLU A 94 -11.48 -0.51 15.58
N LYS A 95 -10.20 -0.83 15.33
CA LYS A 95 -9.12 0.14 15.47
C LYS A 95 -9.25 1.27 14.47
N LEU A 96 -9.53 0.98 13.19
CA LEU A 96 -9.76 2.02 12.17
C LEU A 96 -10.97 2.89 12.50
N ASP A 97 -12.07 2.31 12.97
CA ASP A 97 -13.28 3.04 13.36
C ASP A 97 -13.05 3.97 14.57
N SER A 98 -12.02 3.68 15.38
CA SER A 98 -11.64 4.50 16.53
C SER A 98 -10.65 5.62 16.23
N LEU A 99 -10.11 5.71 15.00
CA LEU A 99 -9.18 6.75 14.56
C LEU A 99 -9.91 8.04 14.18
#